data_AF-A0A522FPT1-F1
#
_entry.id   AF-A0A522FPT1-F1
#
_cell.length_a   1.000
_cell.length_b   1.000
_cell.length_c   1.000
_cell.angle_alpha   90.00
_cell.angle_beta   90.00
_cell.angle_gamma   90.00
#
_symmetry.space_group_name_H-M   'P 1'
#
loop_
_entity.id
_entity.type
_entity.pdbx_description
1 polymer ?
#
loop_
_entity_poly.entity_id
_entity_poly.type
_entity_poly.pdbx_seq_one_letter_code
_entity_poly.pdbx_strand_id
1 'polypeptide(L)' 'MVDIRIPIGLMFTIIGILISVFGFFTKSDTIMYQKSLGINVNLIMGVVMLIFGLVMLYFAGRKKKV' A
#
# COMPACT_ATOMS: atom_id res chain seq x y z
N MET A 1 0.65 3.16 26.41
CA MET A 1 0.51 2.26 25.25
C MET A 1 1.10 2.94 24.03
N VAL A 2 1.91 2.25 23.23
CA VAL A 2 2.39 2.78 21.95
C VAL A 2 1.19 2.86 21.00
N ASP A 3 1.05 3.96 20.28
CA ASP A 3 0.00 4.09 19.27
C ASP A 3 0.27 3.09 18.13
N ILE A 4 -0.45 1.98 18.14
CA ILE A 4 -0.30 0.88 17.18
C ILE A 4 -0.53 1.33 15.73
N ARG A 5 -1.19 2.48 15.52
CA ARG A 5 -1.45 3.05 14.19
C ARG A 5 -0.17 3.48 13.48
N ILE A 6 0.86 3.87 14.23
CA ILE A 6 2.14 4.29 13.66
C ILE A 6 2.91 3.11 13.03
N PRO A 7 3.24 2.02 13.76
CA PRO A 7 3.96 0.90 13.16
C PRO A 7 3.16 0.22 12.06
N ILE A 8 1.85 0.04 12.24
CA ILE A 8 0.99 -0.59 11.22
C ILE A 8 0.90 0.32 9.98
N GLY A 9 0.65 1.62 10.16
CA GLY A 9 0.58 2.58 9.05
C GLY A 9 1.88 2.67 8.26
N LEU A 10 3.03 2.64 8.93
CA LEU A 10 4.35 2.60 8.28
C LEU A 10 4.54 1.31 7.47
N MET A 11 4.22 0.15 8.04
CA MET A 11 4.32 -1.13 7.34
C MET A 11 3.49 -1.15 6.05
N PHE A 12 2.21 -0.79 6.13
CA PHE A 12 1.32 -0.74 4.96
C PHE A 12 1.78 0.29 3.92
N THR A 13 2.30 1.44 4.36
CA THR A 13 2.82 2.46 3.44
C THR A 13 4.07 1.98 2.72
N ILE A 14 5.05 1.42 3.44
CA ILE A 14 6.31 0.95 2.83
C ILE A 14 6.04 -0.21 1.87
N ILE A 15 5.29 -1.22 2.31
CA ILE A 15 4.94 -2.38 1.47
C ILE A 15 4.08 -1.94 0.28
N GLY A 16 3.12 -1.04 0.50
CA GLY A 16 2.28 -0.47 -0.56
C GLY A 16 3.10 0.26 -1.62
N ILE A 17 4.11 1.05 -1.22
CA ILE A 17 5.05 1.71 -2.16
C ILE A 17 5.80 0.66 -2.98
N LEU A 18 6.43 -0.32 -2.31
CA LEU A 18 7.24 -1.34 -2.98
C LEU A 18 6.42 -2.12 -4.02
N ILE A 19 5.23 -2.56 -3.64
CA ILE A 19 4.36 -3.35 -4.51
C ILE A 19 3.76 -2.49 -5.63
N SER A 20 3.42 -1.22 -5.37
CA SER A 20 2.93 -0.30 -6.41
C SER A 20 4.02 -0.04 -7.46
N VAL A 21 5.25 0.23 -7.03
CA VAL A 21 6.39 0.44 -7.92
C VAL A 21 6.66 -0.82 -8.73
N PHE A 22 6.70 -1.98 -8.07
CA PHE A 22 6.89 -3.26 -8.75
C PHE A 22 5.77 -3.55 -9.77
N GLY A 23 4.51 -3.34 -9.40
CA GLY A 23 3.37 -3.48 -10.31
C GLY A 23 3.45 -2.52 -11.50
N PHE A 24 3.91 -1.29 -11.28
CA PHE A 24 4.10 -0.30 -12.35
C PHE A 24 5.17 -0.74 -13.37
N PHE A 25 6.30 -1.27 -12.90
CA PHE A 25 7.38 -1.75 -13.78
C PHE A 25 7.03 -3.05 -14.49
N THR A 26 6.24 -3.92 -13.86
CA THR A 26 5.86 -5.22 -14.43
C THR A 26 4.63 -5.17 -15.32
N LYS A 27 3.96 -4.01 -15.49
CA LYS A 27 2.67 -3.89 -16.22
C LYS A 27 2.66 -4.48 -17.63
N SER A 28 3.81 -4.57 -18.29
CA SER A 28 3.95 -5.11 -19.64
C SER A 28 4.21 -6.63 -19.68
N ASP A 29 4.40 -7.26 -18.52
CA ASP A 29 4.60 -8.70 -18.40
C ASP A 29 3.26 -9.44 -18.39
N THR A 30 2.75 -9.69 -19.60
CA THR A 30 1.46 -10.36 -19.81
C THR A 30 1.46 -11.83 -19.33
N ILE A 31 2.62 -12.48 -19.30
CA ILE A 31 2.75 -13.88 -18.86
C ILE A 31 2.55 -13.96 -17.35
N MET A 32 3.16 -13.03 -16.60
CA MET A 32 2.99 -12.94 -15.16
C MET A 32 1.51 -12.76 -14.76
N TYR A 33 0.78 -11.88 -15.45
CA TYR A 33 -0.59 -11.53 -15.10
C TYR A 33 -1.66 -12.46 -15.68
N GLN A 34 -1.31 -13.48 -16.48
CA GLN A 34 -2.29 -14.47 -16.96
C GLN A 34 -3.05 -15.17 -15.83
N LYS A 35 -2.36 -15.50 -14.73
CA LYS A 35 -2.99 -16.08 -13.53
C LYS A 35 -3.99 -15.14 -12.87
N SER A 36 -3.86 -13.85 -13.12
CA SER A 36 -4.72 -12.77 -12.64
C SER A 36 -5.65 -12.25 -13.74
N LEU A 37 -5.94 -13.04 -14.79
CA LEU A 37 -6.82 -12.68 -15.89
C LEU A 37 -6.35 -11.43 -16.67
N GLY A 38 -5.03 -11.20 -16.72
CA GLY A 38 -4.43 -10.01 -17.33
C GLY A 38 -4.51 -8.75 -16.46
N ILE A 39 -4.99 -8.86 -15.22
CA ILE A 39 -5.12 -7.73 -14.30
C ILE A 39 -3.82 -7.56 -13.52
N ASN A 40 -3.34 -6.32 -13.44
CA ASN A 40 -2.19 -5.95 -12.63
C ASN A 40 -2.56 -5.88 -11.14
N VAL A 41 -2.73 -7.05 -10.51
CA VAL A 41 -3.13 -7.18 -9.10
C VAL A 41 -2.10 -6.56 -8.17
N ASN A 42 -0.81 -6.60 -8.53
CA ASN A 42 0.26 -5.97 -7.76
C ASN A 42 0.00 -4.46 -7.65
N LEU A 43 -0.22 -3.77 -8.77
CA LEU A 43 -0.44 -2.33 -8.75
C LEU A 43 -1.73 -1.97 -7.99
N ILE A 44 -2.82 -2.70 -8.20
CA ILE A 44 -4.11 -2.45 -7.52
C ILE A 44 -3.94 -2.61 -6.00
N MET A 45 -3.42 -3.75 -5.55
CA MET A 45 -3.27 -4.03 -4.12
C MET A 45 -2.22 -3.13 -3.48
N GLY A 46 -1.11 -2.84 -4.18
CA GLY A 46 -0.10 -1.88 -3.75
C GLY A 46 -0.71 -0.51 -3.46
N VAL A 47 -1.53 0.01 -4.37
CA VAL A 47 -2.21 1.30 -4.20
C VAL A 47 -3.22 1.26 -3.05
N VAL A 48 -4.00 0.19 -2.92
CA VAL A 48 -4.95 0.02 -1.80
C VAL A 48 -4.22 0.03 -0.45
N MET A 49 -3.12 -0.72 -0.32
CA MET A 49 -2.29 -0.74 0.90
C MET A 49 -1.66 0.62 1.19
N LEU A 50 -1.19 1.33 0.16
CA LEU A 50 -0.60 2.65 0.29
C LEU A 50 -1.63 3.67 0.79
N ILE A 51 -2.84 3.69 0.21
CA ILE A 51 -3.93 4.55 0.68
C ILE A 51 -4.26 4.24 2.13
N PHE A 52 -4.42 2.96 2.47
CA PHE A 52 -4.72 2.54 3.84
C PHE A 52 -3.65 2.99 4.85
N GLY A 53 -2.37 2.75 4.53
CA GLY A 53 -1.24 3.15 5.37
C GLY A 53 -1.17 4.66 5.60
N LEU A 54 -1.33 5.46 4.53
CA LEU A 54 -1.34 6.92 4.61
C LEU A 54 -2.51 7.45 5.43
N VAL A 55 -3.71 6.90 5.25
CA VAL A 55 -4.90 7.26 6.04
C VAL A 55 -4.66 6.97 7.52
N MET A 56 -4.08 5.81 7.84
CA MET A 56 -3.78 5.43 9.22
C MET A 56 -2.75 6.37 9.86
N LEU A 57 -1.67 6.70 9.15
CA LEU A 57 -0.64 7.63 9.61
C LEU A 57 -1.19 9.06 9.78
N TYR A 58 -2.08 9.49 8.89
CA TYR A 58 -2.77 10.77 9.00
C TYR A 58 -3.58 10.87 10.30
N PHE A 59 -4.37 9.84 10.63
CA PHE A 59 -5.14 9.81 11.88
C PHE A 59 -4.25 9.61 13.13
N ALA A 60 -3.09 8.99 13.00
CA ALA A 60 -2.11 8.89 14.08
C ALA A 60 -1.43 10.24 14.38
N GLY A 61 -1.09 11.01 13.33
CA GLY A 61 -0.51 12.35 13.45
C GLY A 61 -1.49 13.41 13.97
N ARG A 62 -2.80 13.19 13.78
CA ARG A 62 -3.87 13.96 14.42
C ARG A 62 -4.00 13.60 15.92
N LYS A 63 -2.95 13.83 16.70
CA LYS A 63 -3.12 13.94 18.16
C LYS A 63 -4.05 15.13 18.41
N LYS A 64 -5.16 14.89 19.11
CA LYS A 64 -6.06 15.93 19.61
C LYS A 64 -5.21 17.01 20.30
N LYS A 65 -5.06 18.18 19.66
CA LYS A 65 -5.04 19.45 20.40
C LYS A 65 -6.48 19.65 20.87
N VAL A 66 -6.83 19.03 22.00
CA VAL A 66 -7.98 19.46 22.81
C VAL A 66 -7.38 20.05 24.06
#